data_AF-A0A1F8ZS31-F1
#
_entry.id   AF-A0A1F8ZS31-F1
#
_cell.length_a   1.000
_cell.length_b   1.000
_cell.length_c   1.000
_cell.angle_alpha   90.00
_cell.angle_beta   90.00
_cell.angle_gamma   90.00
#
_symmetry.space_group_name_H-M   'P 1'
#
loop_
_entity.id
_entity.type
_entity.pdbx_description
1 polymer ?
#
loop_
_entity_poly.entity_id
_entity_poly.type
_entity_poly.pdbx_seq_one_letter_code
_entity_poly.pdbx_strand_id
1 'polypeptide(L)'
;MSKVEAIAGGLTVYTQHDVKIVVEDSINPDAYIHPLGHIVITTGILDLFNNDSELAFIIGHELAHIVRGHFDDKSDVLGISKDIYLPENIWKEMDADAYSLKIIKAAGYEPAASLRVLNILRTNNLGQSSSLEKRMSVLVSNIGD
;
A
#
# COMPACT_ATOMS: atom_id res chain seq x y z
N MET A 1 14.89 -13.25 9.03
CA MET A 1 13.95 -12.14 8.79
C MET A 1 13.95 -11.88 7.29
N SER A 2 12.79 -12.01 6.66
CA SER A 2 12.64 -11.73 5.23
C SER A 2 12.78 -10.22 4.99
N LYS A 3 13.10 -9.83 3.74
CA LYS A 3 13.18 -8.42 3.34
C LYS A 3 11.89 -7.65 3.65
N VAL A 4 10.74 -8.29 3.39
CA VAL A 4 9.39 -7.76 3.66
C VAL A 4 9.21 -7.48 5.16
N GLU A 5 9.59 -8.43 6.02
CA GLU A 5 9.49 -8.26 7.48
C GLU A 5 10.41 -7.13 7.98
N ALA A 6 11.61 -7.00 7.43
CA ALA A 6 12.56 -5.96 7.81
C ALA A 6 12.05 -4.55 7.46
N ILE A 7 11.49 -4.39 6.25
CA ILE A 7 10.87 -3.11 5.84
C ILE A 7 9.67 -2.79 6.73
N ALA A 8 8.78 -3.76 6.94
CA ALA A 8 7.61 -3.56 7.79
C ALA A 8 8.01 -3.15 9.22
N GLY A 9 8.96 -3.85 9.85
CA GLY A 9 9.46 -3.51 11.18
C GLY A 9 10.11 -2.12 11.24
N GLY A 10 10.72 -1.65 10.15
CA GLY A 10 11.21 -0.27 10.06
C GLY A 10 10.09 0.76 10.02
N LEU A 11 8.97 0.45 9.36
CA LEU A 11 7.81 1.33 9.23
C LEU A 11 6.98 1.40 10.51
N THR A 12 6.82 0.29 11.25
CA THR A 12 6.00 0.26 12.48
C THR A 12 6.52 1.18 13.58
N VAL A 13 7.81 1.49 13.59
CA VAL A 13 8.42 2.49 14.49
C VAL A 13 7.74 3.86 14.36
N TYR A 14 7.32 4.23 13.15
CA TYR A 14 6.69 5.53 12.86
C TYR A 14 5.19 5.54 13.11
N THR A 15 4.56 4.38 13.25
CA THR A 15 3.12 4.24 13.49
C THR A 15 2.78 3.83 14.91
N GLN A 16 3.74 3.29 15.66
CA GLN A 16 3.53 2.66 16.97
C GLN A 16 2.47 1.54 16.93
N HIS A 17 2.31 0.91 15.76
CA HIS A 17 1.39 -0.20 15.54
C HIS A 17 2.19 -1.40 15.06
N ASP A 18 2.30 -2.42 15.91
CA ASP A 18 2.88 -3.69 15.51
C ASP A 18 1.93 -4.42 14.57
N VAL A 19 2.47 -4.88 13.44
CA VAL A 19 1.73 -5.66 12.46
C VAL A 19 2.53 -6.89 12.07
N LYS A 20 1.83 -8.02 11.93
CA LYS A 20 2.42 -9.23 11.36
C LYS A 20 2.27 -9.19 9.85
N ILE A 21 3.38 -9.39 9.15
CA ILE A 21 3.35 -9.61 7.70
C ILE A 21 3.34 -11.10 7.41
N VAL A 22 2.53 -11.51 6.43
CA VAL A 22 2.50 -12.86 5.89
C VAL A 22 2.76 -12.77 4.39
N VAL A 23 3.79 -13.46 3.92
CA VAL A 23 4.01 -13.64 2.48
C VAL A 23 3.28 -14.90 2.04
N GLU A 24 2.31 -14.74 1.16
CA GLU A 24 1.54 -15.84 0.59
C GLU A 24 2.15 -16.27 -0.75
N ASP A 25 2.41 -17.57 -0.92
CA ASP A 25 2.89 -18.12 -2.18
C ASP A 25 1.73 -18.23 -3.19
N SER A 26 1.51 -17.14 -3.92
CA SER A 26 0.42 -16.98 -4.87
C SER A 26 0.87 -16.09 -6.03
N ILE A 27 0.75 -16.60 -7.25
CA ILE A 27 1.10 -15.85 -8.47
C ILE A 27 0.12 -14.71 -8.77
N ASN A 28 -1.04 -14.70 -8.13
CA ASN A 28 -2.04 -13.64 -8.32
C ASN A 28 -1.58 -12.41 -7.55
N PRO A 29 -1.28 -11.27 -8.22
CA PRO A 29 -0.77 -10.09 -7.53
C PRO A 29 -1.84 -9.48 -6.63
N ASP A 30 -1.61 -9.53 -5.31
CA ASP A 30 -2.45 -8.85 -4.33
C ASP A 30 -1.67 -8.53 -3.06
N ALA A 31 -2.15 -7.54 -2.34
CA ALA A 31 -1.78 -7.29 -0.96
C ALA A 31 -3.05 -6.87 -0.23
N TYR A 32 -3.21 -7.20 1.05
CA TYR A 32 -4.44 -6.87 1.77
C TYR A 32 -4.25 -7.08 3.26
N ILE A 33 -5.14 -6.50 4.06
CA ILE A 33 -5.23 -6.83 5.47
C ILE A 33 -6.21 -7.97 5.71
N HIS A 34 -5.69 -9.04 6.28
CA HIS A 34 -6.45 -10.19 6.73
C HIS A 34 -7.31 -9.82 7.95
N PRO A 35 -8.52 -10.40 8.12
CA PRO A 35 -9.38 -10.18 9.29
C PRO A 35 -8.76 -10.41 10.68
N LEU A 36 -7.58 -11.05 10.73
CA LEU A 36 -6.81 -11.25 11.95
C LEU A 36 -5.84 -10.08 12.26
N GLY A 37 -5.89 -9.00 11.48
CA GLY A 37 -5.01 -7.84 11.63
C GLY A 37 -3.60 -8.05 11.07
N HIS A 38 -3.42 -8.98 10.15
CA HIS A 38 -2.14 -9.22 9.47
C HIS A 38 -2.16 -8.57 8.09
N ILE A 39 -1.03 -8.06 7.62
CA ILE A 39 -0.88 -7.69 6.21
C ILE A 39 -0.41 -8.93 5.46
N VAL A 40 -1.16 -9.31 4.43
CA VAL A 40 -0.81 -10.40 3.51
C VAL A 40 -0.29 -9.78 2.22
N ILE A 41 0.81 -10.33 1.70
CA ILE A 41 1.43 -9.91 0.45
C ILE A 41 1.69 -11.17 -0.37
N THR A 42 1.19 -11.22 -1.61
CA THR A 42 1.43 -12.39 -2.47
C THR A 42 2.80 -12.35 -3.14
N THR A 43 3.34 -13.51 -3.53
CA THR A 43 4.57 -13.56 -4.34
C THR A 43 4.40 -12.86 -5.69
N GLY A 44 3.22 -12.96 -6.30
CA GLY A 44 2.90 -12.31 -7.57
C GLY A 44 2.95 -10.78 -7.52
N ILE A 45 2.58 -10.15 -6.38
CA ILE A 45 2.69 -8.68 -6.25
C ILE A 45 4.14 -8.26 -6.04
N LEU A 46 4.93 -9.07 -5.31
CA LEU A 46 6.34 -8.81 -5.08
C LEU A 46 7.14 -8.84 -6.39
N ASP A 47 6.79 -9.73 -7.31
CA ASP A 47 7.44 -9.85 -8.62
C ASP A 47 7.24 -8.63 -9.53
N LEU A 48 6.31 -7.73 -9.20
CA LEU A 48 6.07 -6.50 -9.96
C LEU A 48 7.00 -5.34 -9.56
N PHE A 49 7.66 -5.41 -8.39
CA PHE A 49 8.44 -4.30 -7.84
C PHE A 49 9.93 -4.58 -7.80
N ASN A 50 10.71 -3.54 -8.09
CA ASN A 50 12.15 -3.69 -8.33
C ASN A 50 13.01 -3.15 -7.18
N ASN A 51 12.43 -2.41 -6.24
CA ASN A 51 13.18 -1.81 -5.13
C ASN A 51 12.40 -1.74 -3.82
N ASP A 52 13.14 -1.49 -2.75
CA ASP A 52 12.65 -1.47 -1.38
C ASP A 52 11.68 -0.32 -1.13
N SER A 53 11.82 0.81 -1.83
CA SER A 53 10.91 1.96 -1.68
C SER A 53 9.52 1.67 -2.22
N GLU A 54 9.40 0.91 -3.31
CA GLU A 54 8.11 0.47 -3.87
C GLU A 54 7.40 -0.49 -2.90
N LEU A 55 8.16 -1.46 -2.38
CA LEU A 55 7.65 -2.39 -1.37
C LEU A 55 7.29 -1.67 -0.06
N ALA A 56 8.09 -0.70 0.37
CA ALA A 56 7.81 0.12 1.54
C ALA A 56 6.54 0.94 1.37
N PHE A 57 6.26 1.48 0.18
CA PHE A 57 5.01 2.19 -0.08
C PHE A 57 3.79 1.29 0.05
N ILE A 58 3.84 0.06 -0.47
CA ILE A 58 2.75 -0.93 -0.36
C ILE A 58 2.49 -1.31 1.10
N ILE A 59 3.54 -1.69 1.82
CA ILE A 59 3.42 -2.03 3.24
C ILE A 59 2.93 -0.82 4.04
N GLY A 60 3.47 0.36 3.75
CA GLY A 60 3.09 1.61 4.39
C GLY A 60 1.65 2.02 4.12
N HIS A 61 1.14 1.73 2.93
CA HIS A 61 -0.24 1.98 2.54
C HIS A 61 -1.19 1.05 3.32
N GLU A 62 -0.92 -0.25 3.37
CA GLU A 62 -1.71 -1.18 4.19
C GLU A 62 -1.66 -0.82 5.68
N LEU A 63 -0.47 -0.48 6.18
CA LEU A 63 -0.31 -0.03 7.56
C LEU A 63 -1.05 1.28 7.83
N ALA A 64 -1.12 2.18 6.85
CA ALA A 64 -1.91 3.41 6.96
C ALA A 64 -3.38 3.08 7.15
N HIS A 65 -3.95 2.16 6.38
CA HIS A 65 -5.34 1.75 6.61
C HIS A 65 -5.57 1.15 8.00
N ILE A 66 -4.58 0.43 8.57
CA ILE A 66 -4.62 0.00 9.97
C ILE A 66 -4.76 1.19 10.90
N VAL A 67 -3.78 2.08 10.84
CA VAL A 67 -3.64 3.20 11.78
C VAL A 67 -4.80 4.18 11.66
N ARG A 68 -5.34 4.35 10.45
CA ARG A 68 -6.41 5.30 10.13
C ARG A 68 -7.80 4.70 10.37
N GLY A 69 -7.90 3.41 10.70
CA GLY A 69 -9.18 2.75 10.95
C GLY A 69 -10.06 2.67 9.70
N HIS A 70 -9.45 2.46 8.53
CA HIS A 70 -10.18 2.37 7.27
C HIS A 70 -10.85 1.00 7.03
N PHE A 71 -10.74 0.08 7.99
CA PHE A 71 -11.41 -1.22 7.99
C PHE A 71 -12.91 -1.09 8.24
N ASP A 72 -13.73 -1.38 7.24
CA ASP A 72 -15.08 -1.86 7.49
C ASP A 72 -15.04 -3.40 7.54
N ASP A 73 -16.02 -4.02 8.22
CA ASP A 73 -16.15 -5.46 8.59
C ASP A 73 -15.91 -6.50 7.46
N LYS A 74 -15.57 -6.09 6.23
CA LYS A 74 -15.43 -6.96 5.04
C LYS A 74 -14.38 -6.57 3.97
N SER A 75 -13.57 -5.53 4.07
CA SER A 75 -12.84 -5.03 2.88
C SER A 75 -11.36 -5.44 2.82
N ASP A 76 -10.99 -6.14 1.73
CA ASP A 76 -9.67 -6.14 1.10
C ASP A 76 -9.13 -4.70 1.04
N VAL A 77 -8.00 -4.45 1.68
CA VAL A 77 -7.59 -3.07 1.98
C VAL A 77 -6.63 -2.47 0.98
N LEU A 78 -5.83 -3.27 0.29
CA LEU A 78 -5.20 -2.81 -0.95
C LEU A 78 -6.10 -3.08 -2.15
N GLY A 79 -6.99 -4.09 -2.03
CA GLY A 79 -7.94 -4.53 -3.05
C GLY A 79 -7.41 -4.33 -4.45
N ILE A 80 -6.20 -4.82 -4.77
CA ILE A 80 -5.56 -4.55 -6.06
C ILE A 80 -6.46 -5.08 -7.20
N SER A 81 -7.33 -6.05 -6.88
CA SER A 81 -8.37 -6.61 -7.72
C SER A 81 -9.77 -5.97 -7.58
N LYS A 82 -9.99 -5.12 -6.58
CA LYS A 82 -11.29 -4.56 -6.19
C LYS A 82 -11.18 -3.12 -5.69
N ASP A 83 -10.70 -2.19 -6.52
CA ASP A 83 -11.11 -0.79 -6.38
C ASP A 83 -12.66 -0.77 -6.44
N ILE A 84 -13.29 -0.82 -5.26
CA ILE A 84 -14.74 -0.98 -5.13
C ILE A 84 -15.42 0.24 -5.76
N TYR A 85 -16.51 -0.04 -6.48
CA TYR A 85 -17.39 0.83 -7.29
C TYR A 85 -18.04 2.04 -6.57
N LEU A 86 -17.46 2.49 -5.46
CA LEU A 86 -18.02 3.46 -4.53
C LEU A 86 -17.14 4.72 -4.49
N PRO A 87 -17.54 5.81 -5.16
CA PRO A 87 -16.84 7.10 -5.11
C PRO A 87 -16.57 7.58 -3.68
N GLU A 88 -17.33 7.12 -2.68
CA GLU A 88 -17.14 7.42 -1.27
C GLU A 88 -15.95 6.75 -0.60
N ASN A 89 -15.21 5.83 -1.25
CA ASN A 89 -14.04 5.18 -0.65
C ASN A 89 -12.69 5.71 -1.17
N ILE A 90 -12.68 6.49 -2.25
CA ILE A 90 -11.42 7.01 -2.82
C ILE A 90 -10.65 7.93 -1.86
N TRP A 91 -11.36 8.61 -0.96
CA TRP A 91 -10.70 9.43 0.04
C TRP A 91 -9.91 8.57 1.04
N LYS A 92 -10.35 7.34 1.34
CA LYS A 92 -9.63 6.40 2.22
C LYS A 92 -8.30 6.01 1.60
N GLU A 93 -8.31 5.70 0.31
CA GLU A 93 -7.09 5.40 -0.48
C GLU A 93 -6.14 6.59 -0.53
N MET A 94 -6.65 7.79 -0.83
CA MET A 94 -5.84 9.01 -0.90
C MET A 94 -5.26 9.41 0.46
N ASP A 95 -6.01 9.19 1.54
CA ASP A 95 -5.55 9.43 2.91
C ASP A 95 -4.52 8.39 3.35
N ALA A 96 -4.71 7.12 2.99
CA ALA A 96 -3.71 6.05 3.20
C ALA A 96 -2.42 6.30 2.40
N ASP A 97 -2.53 6.73 1.15
CA ASP A 97 -1.42 7.17 0.30
C ASP A 97 -0.62 8.31 0.96
N ALA A 98 -1.32 9.36 1.40
CA ALA A 98 -0.69 10.51 2.03
C ALA A 98 -0.02 10.15 3.36
N TYR A 99 -0.63 9.27 4.15
CA TYR A 99 -0.04 8.79 5.40
C TYR A 99 1.17 7.87 5.13
N SER A 100 1.07 6.97 4.15
CA SER A 100 2.17 6.13 3.69
C SER A 100 3.38 6.98 3.28
N LEU A 101 3.18 8.02 2.47
CA LEU A 101 4.25 8.95 2.09
C LEU A 101 5.00 9.52 3.31
N LYS A 102 4.28 9.91 4.36
CA LYS A 102 4.90 10.46 5.58
C LYS A 102 5.79 9.43 6.26
N ILE A 103 5.29 8.20 6.45
CA ILE A 103 6.02 7.16 7.18
C ILE A 103 7.19 6.61 6.36
N ILE A 104 7.05 6.41 5.05
CA ILE A 104 8.13 5.91 4.21
C ILE A 104 9.24 6.96 4.06
N LYS A 105 8.88 8.26 3.93
CA LYS A 105 9.84 9.38 3.91
C LYS A 105 10.61 9.44 5.23
N ALA A 106 9.92 9.30 6.37
CA ALA A 106 10.56 9.28 7.68
C ALA A 106 11.49 8.07 7.86
N ALA A 107 11.12 6.91 7.32
CA ALA A 107 11.95 5.71 7.30
C ALA A 107 13.11 5.73 6.28
N GLY A 108 13.25 6.80 5.50
CA GLY A 108 14.35 6.98 4.54
C GLY A 108 14.11 6.37 3.16
N TYR A 109 12.88 5.92 2.86
CA TYR A 109 12.50 5.46 1.53
C TYR A 109 12.08 6.62 0.63
N GLU A 110 12.20 6.42 -0.67
CA GLU A 110 11.92 7.44 -1.69
C GLU A 110 10.40 7.62 -1.89
N PRO A 111 9.84 8.82 -1.64
CA PRO A 111 8.40 9.08 -1.82
C PRO A 111 7.90 8.88 -3.27
N ALA A 112 8.74 9.17 -4.26
CA ALA A 112 8.40 9.02 -5.68
C ALA A 112 8.21 7.55 -6.11
N ALA A 113 8.59 6.59 -5.27
CA ALA A 113 8.24 5.18 -5.47
C ALA A 113 6.73 4.94 -5.49
N SER A 114 5.95 5.74 -4.75
CA SER A 114 4.48 5.66 -4.75
C SER A 114 3.87 5.81 -6.15
N LEU A 115 4.35 6.79 -6.93
CA LEU A 115 3.90 7.02 -8.30
C LEU A 115 4.29 5.86 -9.22
N ARG A 116 5.46 5.26 -9.02
CA ARG A 116 5.89 4.07 -9.76
C ARG A 116 4.98 2.88 -9.45
N VAL A 117 4.66 2.66 -8.18
CA VAL A 117 3.73 1.60 -7.76
C VAL A 117 2.38 1.79 -8.44
N LEU A 118 1.74 2.95 -8.31
CA LEU A 118 0.42 3.17 -8.93
C LEU A 118 0.45 3.03 -10.46
N ASN A 119 1.55 3.44 -11.10
CA ASN A 119 1.72 3.23 -12.53
C ASN A 119 1.90 1.74 -12.89
N ILE A 120 2.67 0.98 -12.12
CA ILE A 120 2.83 -0.47 -12.29
C ILE A 120 1.47 -1.16 -12.17
N LEU A 121 0.68 -0.83 -11.15
CA LEU A 121 -0.68 -1.36 -10.97
C LEU A 121 -1.54 -1.06 -12.21
N ARG A 122 -1.59 0.21 -12.62
CA ARG A 122 -2.33 0.66 -13.81
C ARG A 122 -1.93 -0.11 -15.08
N THR A 123 -0.63 -0.31 -15.31
CA THR A 123 -0.14 -1.01 -16.52
C THR A 123 -0.39 -2.51 -16.50
N ASN A 124 -0.55 -3.11 -15.33
CA ASN A 124 -0.87 -4.53 -15.17
C ASN A 124 -2.39 -4.79 -15.08
N ASN A 125 -3.24 -3.78 -15.32
CA ASN A 125 -4.70 -3.84 -15.14
C ASN A 125 -5.10 -4.28 -13.72
N LEU A 126 -4.31 -3.84 -12.76
CA LEU A 126 -4.50 -4.02 -11.33
C LEU A 126 -5.07 -2.70 -10.79
N GLY A 127 -6.30 -2.74 -10.31
CA GLY A 127 -7.07 -1.57 -9.88
C GLY A 127 -7.84 -0.88 -11.02
N GLN A 128 -8.65 0.09 -10.65
CA GLN A 128 -9.43 0.94 -11.54
C GLN A 128 -8.61 2.15 -11.96
N SER A 129 -8.38 2.30 -13.28
CA SER A 129 -7.56 3.41 -13.81
C SER A 129 -8.00 4.79 -13.33
N SER A 130 -9.31 5.04 -13.20
CA SER A 130 -9.83 6.34 -12.75
C SER A 130 -9.57 6.62 -11.25
N SER A 131 -9.45 5.58 -10.42
CA SER A 131 -9.05 5.68 -9.01
C SER A 131 -7.56 6.00 -8.94
N LEU A 132 -6.74 5.21 -9.64
CA LEU A 132 -5.29 5.35 -9.70
C LEU A 132 -4.86 6.72 -10.25
N GLU A 133 -5.49 7.22 -11.30
CA GLU A 133 -5.19 8.55 -11.87
C GLU A 133 -5.42 9.69 -10.86
N LYS A 134 -6.52 9.63 -10.10
CA LYS A 134 -6.82 10.62 -9.06
C LYS A 134 -5.82 10.55 -7.92
N ARG A 135 -5.50 9.34 -7.44
CA ARG A 135 -4.48 9.11 -6.41
C ARG A 135 -3.11 9.63 -6.85
N MET A 136 -2.69 9.32 -8.08
CA MET A 136 -1.46 9.85 -8.67
C MET A 136 -1.45 11.38 -8.72
N SER A 137 -2.55 12.02 -9.13
CA SER A 137 -2.66 13.49 -9.15
C SER A 137 -2.44 14.12 -7.77
N VAL A 138 -2.89 13.45 -6.72
CA VAL A 138 -2.76 13.92 -5.33
C VAL A 138 -1.34 13.69 -4.81
N LEU A 139 -0.78 12.51 -5.08
CA LEU A 139 0.60 12.16 -4.71
C LEU A 139 1.63 13.12 -5.32
N VAL A 140 1.45 13.53 -6.59
CA VAL A 140 2.33 14.52 -7.24
C VAL A 140 2.42 15.82 -6.43
N SER A 141 1.30 16.27 -5.86
CA SER A 141 1.29 17.47 -5.01
C SER A 141 2.03 17.23 -3.70
N ASN A 142 1.79 16.09 -3.05
CA ASN A 142 2.38 15.75 -1.74
C ASN A 142 3.88 15.43 -1.78
N ILE A 143 4.43 14.99 -2.92
CA ILE A 143 5.86 14.68 -3.07
C ILE A 143 6.70 15.95 -3.23
N GLY A 144 6.11 17.03 -3.78
CA GLY A 144 6.77 18.31 -3.98
C GLY A 144 7.00 19.13 -2.71
N ASP A 145 6.34 18.76 -1.61
CA ASP A 145 6.38 19.42 -0.29
C ASP A 145 7.39 18.78 0.69
#